data_AF-A0A5J6Q348-F1
#
_entry.id   AF-A0A5J6Q348-F1
#
_cell.length_a   1.000
_cell.length_b   1.000
_cell.length_c   1.000
_cell.angle_alpha   90.00
_cell.angle_beta   90.00
_cell.angle_gamma   90.00
#
_symmetry.space_group_name_H-M   'P 1'
#
loop_
_entity.id
_entity.type
_entity.pdbx_description
1 polymer ?
#
loop_
_entity_poly.entity_id
_entity_poly.type
_entity_poly.pdbx_seq_one_letter_code
_entity_poly.pdbx_strand_id
1 'polypeptide(L)'
;MACGRTLLLSHLAALLSIGTVPVLSLLAPPPVAPPARAIELRGQTFFLEPPTKVRLRNYRWQRGAGGAEVFITLDLPTGAGVSLGGLTVQQIRGVEAALEGGIRRAHAFIGRPRARGAELPVSVEASEDARLVAVRFPEPVPPGTQVTVAFPIGINPAADLYMFTVAALPAGPGPVSQPVGVVRMSVFTPW
;
A
#
# COMPACT_ATOMS: atom_id res chain seq x y z
N MET A 1 25.41 -11.87 -87.28
CA MET A 1 26.00 -10.52 -87.44
C MET A 1 26.61 -10.16 -86.08
N ALA A 2 27.93 -10.31 -85.92
CA ALA A 2 28.92 -9.21 -85.95
C ALA A 2 28.61 -8.12 -84.90
N CYS A 3 29.52 -7.55 -84.11
CA CYS A 3 30.97 -7.62 -83.95
C CYS A 3 31.34 -6.52 -82.92
N GLY A 4 32.39 -6.73 -82.11
CA GLY A 4 33.17 -5.68 -81.42
C GLY A 4 32.48 -4.94 -80.26
N ARG A 5 33.16 -4.35 -79.28
CA ARG A 5 34.58 -4.05 -79.10
C ARG A 5 34.89 -3.83 -77.61
N THR A 6 36.12 -4.17 -77.27
CA THR A 6 36.92 -3.99 -76.05
C THR A 6 36.96 -2.55 -75.50
N LEU A 7 37.16 -2.41 -74.18
CA LEU A 7 38.07 -1.47 -73.44
C LEU A 7 37.84 -1.66 -71.91
N LEU A 8 38.73 -2.25 -71.09
CA LEU A 8 39.98 -1.77 -70.44
C LEU A 8 39.80 -0.84 -69.20
N LEU A 9 40.57 -1.18 -68.14
CA LEU A 9 40.88 -0.47 -66.87
C LEU A 9 39.78 -0.43 -65.78
N SER A 10 40.03 -0.48 -64.48
CA SER A 10 41.24 -0.58 -63.63
C SER A 10 40.79 -0.66 -62.16
N HIS A 11 41.65 -1.21 -61.30
CA HIS A 11 41.66 -1.28 -59.82
C HIS A 11 40.65 -0.47 -59.00
N LEU A 12 40.06 -1.08 -57.96
CA LEU A 12 40.30 -0.65 -56.56
C LEU A 12 39.73 -1.64 -55.54
N ALA A 13 40.54 -1.94 -54.53
CA ALA A 13 40.23 -2.77 -53.39
C ALA A 13 39.36 -2.03 -52.37
N ALA A 14 38.48 -2.76 -51.68
CA ALA A 14 37.96 -2.36 -50.38
C ALA A 14 37.60 -3.63 -49.58
N LEU A 15 38.53 -4.08 -48.73
CA LEU A 15 38.28 -5.07 -47.69
C LEU A 15 37.42 -4.40 -46.60
N LEU A 16 36.14 -4.76 -46.50
CA LEU A 16 35.32 -4.42 -45.34
C LEU A 16 35.75 -5.30 -44.15
N SER A 17 36.52 -4.72 -43.23
CA SER A 17 36.72 -5.29 -41.90
C SER A 17 35.47 -5.06 -41.06
N ILE A 18 34.71 -6.13 -40.78
CA ILE A 18 33.60 -6.13 -39.84
C ILE A 18 34.19 -6.11 -38.42
N GLY A 19 34.19 -4.95 -37.77
CA GLY A 19 34.54 -4.81 -36.36
C GLY A 19 33.34 -5.15 -35.48
N THR A 20 33.35 -6.34 -34.86
CA THR A 20 32.37 -6.76 -33.87
C THR A 20 32.69 -6.12 -32.52
N VAL A 21 31.83 -5.25 -32.01
CA VAL A 21 31.97 -4.65 -30.68
C VAL A 21 31.30 -5.59 -29.66
N PRO A 22 32.00 -6.10 -28.63
CA PRO A 22 31.35 -6.87 -27.58
C PRO A 22 30.60 -5.91 -26.65
N VAL A 23 29.27 -6.07 -26.58
CA VAL A 23 28.45 -5.40 -25.55
C VAL A 23 28.63 -6.19 -24.25
N LEU A 24 29.41 -5.62 -23.34
CA LEU A 24 29.59 -6.14 -21.98
C LEU A 24 28.38 -5.73 -21.14
N SER A 25 27.40 -6.62 -20.99
CA SER A 25 26.29 -6.44 -20.06
C SER A 25 26.80 -6.50 -18.62
N LEU A 26 26.96 -5.34 -17.98
CA LEU A 26 27.16 -5.25 -16.53
C LEU A 26 25.87 -5.72 -15.83
N LEU A 27 25.93 -6.91 -15.23
CA LEU A 27 24.92 -7.37 -14.28
C LEU A 27 25.12 -6.61 -12.97
N ALA A 28 24.48 -5.43 -12.85
CA ALA A 28 24.47 -4.70 -11.58
C ALA A 28 23.64 -5.49 -10.56
N PRO A 29 24.17 -5.80 -9.35
CA PRO A 29 23.37 -6.40 -8.30
C PRO A 29 22.25 -5.43 -7.89
N PRO A 30 21.07 -5.93 -7.48
CA PRO A 30 19.98 -5.07 -7.03
C PRO A 30 20.45 -4.22 -5.84
N PRO A 31 19.95 -2.97 -5.69
CA PRO A 31 20.31 -2.13 -4.56
C PRO A 31 19.92 -2.83 -3.25
N VAL A 32 20.93 -3.20 -2.47
CA VAL A 32 20.73 -3.68 -1.10
C VAL A 32 20.32 -2.47 -0.28
N ALA A 33 19.03 -2.40 0.09
CA ALA A 33 18.56 -1.37 1.01
C ALA A 33 19.36 -1.49 2.31
N PRO A 34 19.87 -0.39 2.89
CA PRO A 34 20.54 -0.44 4.18
C PRO A 34 19.62 -1.08 5.22
N PRO A 35 20.15 -1.86 6.19
CA PRO A 35 19.32 -2.46 7.23
C PRO A 35 18.54 -1.33 7.90
N ALA A 36 17.22 -1.43 7.81
CA ALA A 36 16.29 -0.52 8.44
C ALA A 36 16.66 -0.50 9.93
N ARG A 37 17.22 0.61 10.43
CA ARG A 37 17.53 0.77 11.85
C ARG A 37 16.21 1.00 12.58
N ALA A 38 15.50 -0.09 12.85
CA ALA A 38 14.41 -0.07 13.82
C ALA A 38 14.98 0.37 15.17
N ILE A 39 14.27 1.27 15.85
CA ILE A 39 14.60 1.58 17.24
C ILE A 39 14.05 0.42 18.06
N GLU A 40 14.93 -0.51 18.43
CA GLU A 40 14.65 -1.51 19.45
C GLU A 40 15.09 -0.96 20.81
N LEU A 41 14.11 -0.63 21.66
CA LEU A 41 14.36 -0.15 23.02
C LEU A 41 13.79 -1.16 24.00
N ARG A 42 14.68 -1.82 24.75
CA ARG A 42 14.30 -2.83 25.77
C ARG A 42 13.43 -3.96 25.17
N GLY A 43 13.77 -4.44 23.97
CA GLY A 43 13.05 -5.51 23.28
C GLY A 43 11.70 -5.11 22.67
N GLN A 44 11.41 -3.80 22.64
CA GLN A 44 10.23 -3.25 21.99
C GLN A 44 10.61 -2.49 20.73
N THR A 45 9.79 -2.62 19.69
CA THR A 45 10.02 -1.97 18.40
C THR A 45 9.19 -0.71 18.26
N PHE A 46 9.82 0.36 17.78
CA PHE A 46 9.21 1.68 17.50
C PHE A 46 9.51 2.14 16.08
N PHE A 47 8.61 2.94 15.50
CA PHE A 47 8.96 3.73 14.31
C PHE A 47 9.95 4.83 14.69
N LEU A 48 10.94 5.07 13.82
CA LEU A 48 11.83 6.22 13.91
C LEU A 48 11.09 7.52 13.59
N GLU A 49 10.40 7.52 12.44
CA GLU A 49 9.43 8.55 12.06
C GLU A 49 8.03 7.92 12.04
N PRO A 50 7.19 8.13 13.07
CA PRO A 50 5.87 7.50 13.11
C PRO A 50 4.97 8.03 11.99
N PRO A 51 4.08 7.19 11.43
CA PRO A 51 3.08 7.68 10.49
C PRO A 51 2.13 8.65 11.19
N THR A 52 1.82 9.75 10.52
CA THR A 52 0.95 10.84 11.03
C THR A 52 -0.22 11.15 10.10
N LYS A 53 -0.31 10.46 8.95
CA LYS A 53 -1.31 10.72 7.92
C LYS A 53 -2.18 9.48 7.71
N VAL A 54 -3.44 9.60 8.12
CA VAL A 54 -4.49 8.62 7.89
C VAL A 54 -5.74 9.28 7.34
N ARG A 55 -6.46 8.58 6.46
CA ARG A 55 -7.72 9.04 5.86
C ARG A 55 -8.75 7.93 5.87
N LEU A 56 -10.01 8.31 6.12
CA LEU A 56 -11.16 7.46 5.89
C LEU A 56 -11.89 7.91 4.63
N ARG A 57 -12.27 6.97 3.77
CA ARG A 57 -13.20 7.21 2.66
C ARG A 57 -14.36 6.21 2.70
N ASN A 58 -15.56 6.74 2.58
CA ASN A 58 -16.76 5.99 2.22
C ASN A 58 -17.42 6.75 1.07
N TYR A 59 -17.63 6.10 -0.07
CA TYR A 59 -18.24 6.73 -1.24
C TYR A 59 -19.78 6.73 -1.20
N ARG A 60 -20.37 6.00 -0.24
CA ARG A 60 -21.80 5.98 0.04
C ARG A 60 -22.02 6.78 1.32
N TRP A 61 -22.86 7.81 1.29
CA TRP A 61 -23.07 8.69 2.45
C TRP A 61 -24.47 8.56 3.07
N GLN A 62 -25.36 7.80 2.45
CA GLN A 62 -26.74 7.60 2.92
C GLN A 62 -26.82 6.38 3.82
N ARG A 63 -27.62 6.46 4.88
CA ARG A 63 -28.03 5.31 5.70
C ARG A 63 -28.62 4.22 4.80
N GLY A 64 -28.28 2.95 5.06
CA GLY A 64 -28.88 1.83 4.32
C GLY A 64 -28.40 1.69 2.87
N ALA A 65 -27.49 2.54 2.40
CA ALA A 65 -26.93 2.42 1.06
C ALA A 65 -26.18 1.09 0.90
N GLY A 66 -26.63 0.28 -0.06
CA GLY A 66 -26.00 -1.00 -0.40
C GLY A 66 -24.66 -0.85 -1.14
N GLY A 67 -23.87 -1.92 -1.12
CA GLY A 67 -22.52 -1.93 -1.67
C GLY A 67 -21.58 -0.94 -0.98
N ALA A 68 -21.81 -0.67 0.30
CA ALA A 68 -20.98 0.23 1.08
C ALA A 68 -19.63 -0.42 1.41
N GLU A 69 -18.57 0.36 1.25
CA GLU A 69 -17.20 -0.04 1.54
C GLU A 69 -16.45 1.14 2.15
N VAL A 70 -15.81 0.88 3.29
CA VAL A 70 -15.06 1.87 4.06
C VAL A 70 -13.57 1.60 3.88
N PHE A 71 -12.84 2.63 3.47
CA PHE A 71 -11.40 2.57 3.21
C PHE A 71 -10.63 3.37 4.24
N ILE A 72 -9.66 2.75 4.90
CA ILE A 72 -8.68 3.41 5.77
C ILE A 72 -7.33 3.42 5.04
N THR A 73 -6.89 4.60 4.63
CA THR A 73 -5.61 4.79 3.92
C THR A 73 -4.58 5.44 4.84
N LEU A 74 -3.44 4.78 5.04
CA LEU A 74 -2.29 5.26 5.81
C LEU A 74 -1.13 5.60 4.85
N ASP A 75 -0.44 6.72 5.10
CA ASP A 75 0.87 6.97 4.49
C ASP A 75 1.97 6.59 5.50
N LEU A 76 2.74 5.55 5.20
CA LEU A 76 3.93 5.21 5.97
C LEU A 76 5.11 6.06 5.47
N PRO A 77 5.75 6.89 6.31
CA PRO A 77 6.85 7.74 5.86
C PRO A 77 8.05 6.91 5.41
N THR A 78 8.84 7.42 4.47
CA THR A 78 10.10 6.80 4.04
C THR A 78 11.10 6.69 5.19
N GLY A 79 11.05 7.65 6.13
CA GLY A 79 11.87 7.67 7.35
C GLY A 79 11.35 6.81 8.50
N ALA A 80 10.32 5.97 8.29
CA ALA A 80 9.73 5.15 9.36
C ALA A 80 10.75 4.26 10.08
N GLY A 81 11.87 3.92 9.41
CA GLY A 81 12.97 3.14 9.98
C GLY A 81 12.67 1.66 10.18
N VAL A 82 11.39 1.26 10.06
CA VAL A 82 10.90 -0.11 10.14
C VAL A 82 9.60 -0.24 9.35
N SER A 83 9.32 -1.44 8.84
CA SER A 83 8.08 -1.76 8.14
C SER A 83 6.86 -1.70 9.05
N LEU A 84 5.68 -1.49 8.47
CA LEU A 84 4.39 -1.56 9.15
C LEU A 84 3.97 -3.02 9.33
N GLY A 85 3.76 -3.44 10.58
CA GLY A 85 3.26 -4.77 10.94
C GLY A 85 1.74 -4.83 11.12
N GLY A 86 1.09 -3.69 11.38
CA GLY A 86 -0.38 -3.68 11.51
C GLY A 86 -0.98 -2.31 11.79
N LEU A 87 -2.31 -2.30 11.87
CA LEU A 87 -3.13 -1.14 12.20
C LEU A 87 -4.17 -1.53 13.25
N THR A 88 -4.50 -0.63 14.15
CA THR A 88 -5.75 -0.73 14.93
C THR A 88 -6.67 0.39 14.55
N VAL A 89 -7.96 0.06 14.44
CA VAL A 89 -9.04 1.01 14.15
C VAL A 89 -10.06 0.86 15.26
N GLN A 90 -10.10 1.85 16.16
CA GLN A 90 -11.01 1.87 17.30
C GLN A 90 -12.11 2.90 17.06
N GLN A 91 -13.36 2.46 16.98
CA GLN A 91 -14.51 3.33 16.93
C GLN A 91 -14.73 4.01 18.30
N ILE A 92 -14.60 5.33 18.35
CA ILE A 92 -14.78 6.15 19.55
C ILE A 92 -16.11 6.92 19.56
N ARG A 93 -16.82 6.97 18.42
CA ARG A 93 -18.15 7.59 18.29
C ARG A 93 -18.97 6.85 17.26
N GLY A 94 -20.29 6.85 17.42
CA GLY A 94 -21.24 6.24 16.49
C GLY A 94 -22.18 5.27 17.21
N VAL A 95 -23.47 5.33 16.88
CA VAL A 95 -24.55 4.55 17.51
C VAL A 95 -24.34 3.04 17.46
N GLU A 96 -23.76 2.50 16.39
CA GLU A 96 -23.50 1.06 16.19
C GLU A 96 -22.08 0.79 15.64
N ALA A 97 -21.64 -0.47 15.63
CA ALA A 97 -20.31 -0.84 15.12
C ALA A 97 -20.27 -0.74 13.58
N ALA A 98 -19.76 0.37 13.06
CA ALA A 98 -19.86 0.71 11.64
C ALA A 98 -19.08 -0.21 10.70
N LEU A 99 -18.08 -0.94 11.20
CA LEU A 99 -17.24 -1.83 10.39
C LEU A 99 -17.63 -3.31 10.48
N GLU A 100 -18.60 -3.65 11.34
CA GLU A 100 -18.90 -5.04 11.74
C GLU A 100 -19.12 -5.96 10.54
N GLY A 101 -20.01 -5.57 9.61
CA GLY A 101 -20.33 -6.36 8.42
C GLY A 101 -19.16 -6.55 7.44
N GLY A 102 -18.08 -5.78 7.59
CA GLY A 102 -16.90 -5.80 6.72
C GLY A 102 -15.71 -6.60 7.27
N ILE A 103 -15.68 -6.93 8.56
CA ILE A 103 -14.50 -7.51 9.23
C ILE A 103 -14.00 -8.78 8.52
N ARG A 104 -14.89 -9.76 8.30
CA ARG A 104 -14.53 -11.06 7.69
C ARG A 104 -14.15 -10.98 6.21
N ARG A 105 -14.45 -9.87 5.55
CA ARG A 105 -14.20 -9.64 4.11
C ARG A 105 -13.20 -8.51 3.88
N ALA A 106 -12.56 -8.05 4.95
CA ALA A 106 -11.58 -7.00 4.89
C ALA A 106 -10.37 -7.47 4.07
N HIS A 107 -9.82 -6.54 3.29
CA HIS A 107 -8.65 -6.78 2.45
C HIS A 107 -7.80 -5.51 2.37
N ALA A 108 -6.56 -5.61 1.91
CA ALA A 108 -5.68 -4.46 1.83
C ALA A 108 -4.86 -4.45 0.55
N PHE A 109 -4.41 -3.27 0.15
CA PHE A 109 -3.66 -3.05 -1.08
C PHE A 109 -2.81 -1.78 -1.00
N ILE A 110 -1.83 -1.69 -1.88
CA ILE A 110 -0.99 -0.50 -2.05
C ILE A 110 -1.77 0.59 -2.81
N GLY A 111 -1.66 1.84 -2.37
CA GLY A 111 -2.24 3.00 -3.04
C GLY A 111 -3.60 3.43 -2.47
N ARG A 112 -4.45 4.02 -3.33
CA ARG A 112 -5.74 4.61 -2.96
C ARG A 112 -6.89 3.80 -3.54
N PRO A 113 -8.13 3.91 -3.02
CA PRO A 113 -9.27 3.15 -3.52
C PRO A 113 -9.50 3.22 -5.05
N ARG A 114 -9.20 4.36 -5.69
CA ARG A 114 -9.31 4.56 -7.15
C ARG A 114 -7.99 4.50 -7.92
N ALA A 115 -6.92 4.10 -7.25
CA ALA A 115 -5.58 3.92 -7.79
C ALA A 115 -4.92 2.77 -7.02
N ARG A 116 -5.53 1.59 -7.15
CA ARG A 116 -5.13 0.36 -6.46
C ARG A 116 -3.92 -0.25 -7.16
N GLY A 117 -2.91 -0.55 -6.36
CA GLY A 117 -1.74 -1.33 -6.73
C GLY A 117 -1.88 -2.78 -6.28
N ALA A 118 -0.76 -3.41 -5.92
CA ALA A 118 -0.74 -4.81 -5.48
C ALA A 118 -1.60 -5.03 -4.21
N GLU A 119 -2.27 -6.17 -4.16
CA GLU A 119 -2.93 -6.67 -2.96
C GLU A 119 -1.90 -7.03 -1.88
N LEU A 120 -2.29 -6.91 -0.63
CA LEU A 120 -1.49 -7.22 0.55
C LEU A 120 -2.26 -8.26 1.38
N PRO A 121 -1.61 -9.38 1.78
CA PRO A 121 -2.23 -10.32 2.68
C PRO A 121 -2.50 -9.63 4.03
N VAL A 122 -3.67 -9.89 4.61
CA VAL A 122 -4.06 -9.38 5.93
C VAL A 122 -4.72 -10.44 6.77
N SER A 123 -4.46 -10.38 8.07
CA SER A 123 -5.30 -11.03 9.09
C SER A 123 -6.05 -9.94 9.85
N VAL A 124 -7.33 -10.18 10.14
CA VAL A 124 -8.19 -9.22 10.82
C VAL A 124 -8.88 -9.88 11.99
N GLU A 125 -8.73 -9.27 13.16
CA GLU A 125 -9.40 -9.64 14.39
C GLU A 125 -10.20 -8.44 14.90
N ALA A 126 -11.24 -8.70 15.68
CA ALA A 126 -12.03 -7.65 16.29
C ALA A 126 -12.43 -8.01 17.72
N SER A 127 -12.69 -6.99 18.53
CA SER A 127 -13.34 -7.14 19.82
C SER A 127 -14.75 -7.71 19.66
N GLU A 128 -15.31 -8.25 20.74
CA GLU A 128 -16.65 -8.84 20.77
C GLU A 128 -17.74 -7.86 20.31
N ASP A 129 -17.60 -6.57 20.63
CA ASP A 129 -18.51 -5.50 20.21
C ASP A 129 -18.20 -4.90 18.83
N ALA A 130 -17.20 -5.46 18.12
CA ALA A 130 -16.70 -4.99 16.83
C ALA A 130 -16.25 -3.52 16.78
N ARG A 131 -16.03 -2.86 17.94
CA ARG A 131 -15.59 -1.47 18.02
C ARG A 131 -14.07 -1.30 17.98
N LEU A 132 -13.30 -2.34 18.23
CA LEU A 132 -11.86 -2.37 18.02
C LEU A 132 -11.53 -3.41 16.96
N VAL A 133 -10.96 -2.98 15.85
CA VAL A 133 -10.48 -3.86 14.78
C VAL A 133 -8.96 -3.81 14.74
N ALA A 134 -8.32 -4.97 14.84
CA ALA A 134 -6.89 -5.15 14.66
C ALA A 134 -6.61 -5.79 13.29
N VAL A 135 -5.82 -5.09 12.48
CA VAL A 135 -5.36 -5.55 11.17
C VAL A 135 -3.87 -5.87 11.28
N ARG A 136 -3.46 -7.05 10.84
CA ARG A 136 -2.07 -7.49 10.79
C ARG A 136 -1.66 -7.73 9.35
N PHE A 137 -0.45 -7.34 9.02
CA PHE A 137 0.21 -7.65 7.76
C PHE A 137 1.21 -8.78 8.00
N PRO A 138 0.91 -10.04 7.64
CA PRO A 138 1.84 -11.15 7.80
C PRO A 138 3.15 -10.92 7.04
N GLU A 139 3.05 -10.22 5.91
CA GLU A 139 4.18 -9.65 5.17
C GLU A 139 4.26 -8.15 5.48
N PRO A 140 5.26 -7.69 6.26
CA PRO A 140 5.36 -6.29 6.66
C PRO A 140 5.46 -5.33 5.48
N VAL A 141 4.71 -4.21 5.56
CA VAL A 141 4.66 -3.21 4.48
C VAL A 141 5.85 -2.24 4.60
N PRO A 142 6.68 -2.07 3.57
CA PRO A 142 7.92 -1.30 3.67
C PRO A 142 7.68 0.22 3.80
N PRO A 143 8.60 0.97 4.44
CA PRO A 143 8.57 2.44 4.50
C PRO A 143 8.35 3.12 3.15
N GLY A 144 7.69 4.28 3.16
CA GLY A 144 7.34 5.04 1.95
C GLY A 144 6.10 4.54 1.22
N THR A 145 5.49 3.46 1.70
CA THR A 145 4.29 2.88 1.07
C THR A 145 3.01 3.57 1.56
N GLN A 146 2.11 3.85 0.63
CA GLN A 146 0.73 4.17 0.95
C GLN A 146 -0.08 2.88 0.96
N VAL A 147 -0.70 2.55 2.09
CA VAL A 147 -1.49 1.32 2.25
C VAL A 147 -2.94 1.66 2.51
N THR A 148 -3.86 0.92 1.91
CA THR A 148 -5.29 1.02 2.18
C THR A 148 -5.83 -0.31 2.66
N VAL A 149 -6.56 -0.29 3.77
CA VAL A 149 -7.40 -1.40 4.22
C VAL A 149 -8.86 -1.07 3.90
N ALA A 150 -9.54 -1.98 3.23
CA ALA A 150 -10.92 -1.85 2.82
C ALA A 150 -11.82 -2.80 3.61
N PHE A 151 -12.95 -2.27 4.08
CA PHE A 151 -13.97 -2.98 4.82
C PHE A 151 -15.27 -2.93 4.01
N PRO A 152 -15.60 -4.00 3.26
CA PRO A 152 -16.84 -4.05 2.49
C PRO A 152 -18.02 -4.32 3.42
N ILE A 153 -18.50 -3.29 4.12
CA ILE A 153 -19.56 -3.39 5.15
C ILE A 153 -20.93 -3.78 4.57
N GLY A 154 -21.09 -3.72 3.25
CA GLY A 154 -22.29 -4.18 2.55
C GLY A 154 -23.41 -3.14 2.58
N ILE A 155 -23.86 -2.77 3.77
CA ILE A 155 -24.91 -1.76 3.98
C ILE A 155 -24.37 -0.69 4.91
N ASN A 156 -24.57 0.58 4.55
CA ASN A 156 -24.20 1.69 5.42
C ASN A 156 -24.99 1.67 6.74
N PRO A 157 -24.33 2.01 7.86
CA PRO A 157 -24.96 1.96 9.17
C PRO A 157 -26.02 3.05 9.35
N ALA A 158 -26.54 3.16 10.56
CA ALA A 158 -27.44 4.23 10.98
C ALA A 158 -26.90 5.65 10.66
N ALA A 159 -27.81 6.61 10.52
CA ALA A 159 -27.42 8.00 10.32
C ALA A 159 -26.78 8.55 11.62
N ASP A 160 -25.50 8.87 11.58
CA ASP A 160 -24.71 9.44 12.68
C ASP A 160 -23.35 9.94 12.12
N LEU A 161 -22.58 10.60 12.99
CA LEU A 161 -21.15 10.83 12.82
C LEU A 161 -20.37 9.76 13.58
N TYR A 162 -19.73 8.89 12.80
CA TYR A 162 -18.81 7.86 13.29
C TYR A 162 -17.38 8.41 13.31
N MET A 163 -16.67 8.14 14.40
CA MET A 163 -15.27 8.55 14.56
C MET A 163 -14.42 7.37 14.99
N PHE A 164 -13.21 7.29 14.45
CA PHE A 164 -12.28 6.20 14.69
C PHE A 164 -10.90 6.75 15.04
N THR A 165 -10.32 6.28 16.14
CA THR A 165 -8.89 6.43 16.40
C THR A 165 -8.15 5.35 15.62
N VAL A 166 -7.11 5.75 14.89
CA VAL A 166 -6.24 4.83 14.16
C VAL A 166 -4.84 4.87 14.77
N ALA A 167 -4.27 3.70 15.05
CA ALA A 167 -2.87 3.55 15.44
C ALA A 167 -2.16 2.57 14.51
N ALA A 168 -0.85 2.77 14.34
CA ALA A 168 0.02 1.92 13.55
C ALA A 168 0.92 1.10 14.47
N LEU A 169 1.17 -0.15 14.10
CA LEU A 169 2.12 -1.01 14.78
C LEU A 169 3.33 -1.27 13.86
N PRO A 170 4.56 -1.01 14.34
CA PRO A 170 5.75 -1.43 13.61
C PRO A 170 5.84 -2.96 13.56
N ALA A 171 6.52 -3.48 12.55
CA ALA A 171 6.90 -4.89 12.53
C ALA A 171 8.14 -5.11 13.40
N GLY A 172 8.19 -6.22 14.13
CA GLY A 172 9.31 -6.56 15.01
C GLY A 172 8.86 -7.11 16.36
N PRO A 173 9.80 -7.49 17.24
CA PRO A 173 9.49 -7.95 18.58
C PRO A 173 8.88 -6.83 19.43
N GLY A 174 7.91 -7.18 20.28
CA GLY A 174 7.25 -6.24 21.20
C GLY A 174 6.82 -4.92 20.55
N PRO A 175 6.05 -4.94 19.44
CA PRO A 175 5.75 -3.74 18.69
C PRO A 175 4.89 -2.79 19.51
N VAL A 176 5.31 -1.53 19.62
CA VAL A 176 4.56 -0.51 20.36
C VAL A 176 3.62 0.22 19.43
N SER A 177 2.34 0.17 19.75
CA SER A 177 1.30 0.87 18.99
C SER A 177 1.47 2.38 19.10
N GLN A 178 1.49 3.07 17.96
CA GLN A 178 1.66 4.52 17.89
C GLN A 178 0.42 5.17 17.26
N PRO A 179 -0.28 6.07 17.98
CA PRO A 179 -1.42 6.79 17.43
C PRO A 179 -1.05 7.56 16.17
N VAL A 180 -1.87 7.44 15.14
CA VAL A 180 -1.70 8.16 13.86
C VAL A 180 -2.65 9.35 13.79
N GLY A 181 -3.89 9.16 14.19
CA GLY A 181 -4.90 10.22 14.19
C GLY A 181 -6.32 9.71 14.35
N VAL A 182 -7.26 10.65 14.27
CA VAL A 182 -8.70 10.38 14.32
C VAL A 182 -9.31 10.65 12.95
N VAL A 183 -10.09 9.71 12.44
CA VAL A 183 -10.82 9.82 11.16
C VAL A 183 -12.32 9.75 11.39
N ARG A 184 -13.10 10.29 10.45
CA ARG A 184 -14.55 10.39 10.57
C ARG A 184 -15.28 9.91 9.33
N MET A 185 -16.47 9.37 9.55
CA MET A 185 -17.45 9.00 8.53
C MET A 185 -18.81 9.57 8.92
N SER A 186 -19.41 10.37 8.06
CA SER A 186 -20.77 10.87 8.25
C SER A 186 -21.73 10.05 7.42
N VAL A 187 -22.80 9.57 8.05
CA VAL A 187 -23.90 8.89 7.39
C VAL A 187 -25.16 9.70 7.62
N PHE A 188 -25.88 10.02 6.55
CA PHE A 188 -27.04 10.90 6.59
C PHE A 188 -28.32 10.14 6.26
N THR A 189 -29.44 10.62 6.80
CA THR A 189 -30.77 10.19 6.36
C THR A 189 -31.03 10.79 4.97
N PRO A 190 -31.50 10.01 3.99
CA PRO A 190 -32.00 10.58 2.74
C PRO A 190 -33.23 11.45 3.02
N TRP A 191 -33.38 12.53 2.26
CA TRP A 191 -34.50 13.48 2.32
C TRP A 191 -35.79 12.88 1.80
#